data_AF-A0A7J4FKL7-F1
#
_entry.id   AF-A0A7J4FKL7-F1
#
_cell.length_a   1.000
_cell.length_b   1.000
_cell.length_c   1.000
_cell.angle_alpha   90.00
_cell.angle_beta   90.00
_cell.angle_gamma   90.00
#
_symmetry.space_group_name_H-M   'P 1'
#
loop_
_entity.id
_entity.type
_entity.pdbx_description
1 polymer ?
#
loop_
_entity_poly.entity_id
_entity_poly.type
_entity_poly.pdbx_seq_one_letter_code
_entity_poly.pdbx_strand_id
1 'polypeptide(L)'
;MKILHVWNQAGVASVLAKYQRKQGHIADVIKRAGFDDYGIEKYYGTEIYQGQPFDFYRYAAKKSSEYDVVHIDGAVLLPLSSLIPEDVPSSHGKKLVFMCK
;
A
#
# COMPACT_ATOMS: atom_id res chain seq x y z
N MET A 1 14.63 -2.11 -4.03
CA MET A 1 13.82 -2.01 -2.80
C MET A 1 12.46 -2.62 -3.06
N LYS A 2 11.83 -3.13 -2.01
CA LYS A 2 10.44 -3.60 -2.00
C LYS A 2 9.55 -2.49 -1.45
N ILE A 3 8.56 -2.07 -2.21
CA ILE A 3 7.63 -0.98 -1.89
C ILE A 3 6.22 -1.54 -1.88
N LEU A 4 5.48 -1.34 -0.81
CA LEU A 4 4.08 -1.71 -0.71
C LEU A 4 3.23 -0.45 -0.73
N HIS A 5 2.38 -0.30 -1.73
CA HIS A 5 1.31 0.69 -1.70
C HIS A 5 0.05 0.05 -1.12
N VAL A 6 -0.47 0.66 -0.06
CA VAL A 6 -1.69 0.24 0.61
C VAL A 6 -2.77 1.22 0.25
N TRP A 7 -3.85 0.69 -0.33
CA TRP A 7 -4.91 1.43 -1.00
C TRP A 7 -4.49 1.96 -2.36
N ASN A 8 -5.46 2.09 -3.26
CA ASN A 8 -5.24 2.61 -4.60
C ASN A 8 -6.41 3.53 -4.96
N GLN A 9 -6.31 4.77 -4.51
CA GLN A 9 -7.31 5.77 -4.82
C GLN A 9 -7.13 6.23 -6.27
N ALA A 10 -8.17 6.05 -7.09
CA ALA A 10 -8.20 6.48 -8.49
C ALA A 10 -7.00 6.00 -9.36
N GLY A 11 -6.33 4.90 -9.00
CA GLY A 11 -5.19 4.38 -9.76
C GLY A 11 -3.84 5.04 -9.48
N VAL A 12 -3.75 5.98 -8.52
CA VAL A 12 -2.51 6.71 -8.24
C VAL A 12 -1.39 5.76 -7.81
N ALA A 13 -1.65 4.86 -6.86
CA ALA A 13 -0.69 3.87 -6.39
C ALA A 13 -0.20 2.97 -7.54
N SER A 14 -1.10 2.57 -8.43
CA SER A 14 -0.76 1.79 -9.61
C SER A 14 0.20 2.49 -10.56
N VAL A 15 -0.02 3.79 -10.80
CA VAL A 15 0.88 4.59 -11.64
C VAL A 15 2.25 4.71 -10.99
N LEU A 16 2.31 5.02 -9.69
CA LEU A 16 3.56 5.10 -8.95
C LEU A 16 4.32 3.77 -8.98
N ALA A 17 3.66 2.67 -8.67
CA ALA A 17 4.25 1.33 -8.71
C ALA A 17 4.81 0.99 -10.10
N LYS A 18 4.10 1.35 -11.18
CA LYS A 18 4.58 1.16 -12.56
C LYS A 18 5.91 1.88 -12.80
N TYR A 19 6.06 3.13 -12.37
CA TYR A 19 7.30 3.88 -12.54
C TYR A 19 8.43 3.37 -11.63
N GLN A 20 8.12 3.01 -10.38
CA GLN A 20 9.09 2.41 -9.46
C GLN A 20 9.62 1.07 -9.99
N ARG A 21 8.77 0.23 -10.59
CA ARG A 21 9.20 -1.00 -11.27
C ARG A 21 10.15 -0.71 -12.43
N LYS A 22 9.88 0.34 -13.23
CA LYS A 22 10.79 0.78 -14.30
C LYS A 22 12.17 1.23 -13.78
N GLN A 23 12.25 1.67 -12.53
CA GLN A 23 13.50 2.04 -11.86
C GLN A 23 14.21 0.85 -11.19
N GLY A 24 13.73 -0.38 -11.38
CA GLY A 24 14.32 -1.59 -10.81
C GLY A 24 13.89 -1.90 -9.38
N HIS A 25 12.78 -1.31 -8.91
CA HIS A 25 12.18 -1.67 -7.62
C HIS A 25 11.11 -2.76 -7.77
N ILE A 26 10.86 -3.49 -6.68
CA ILE A 26 9.68 -4.35 -6.56
C ILE A 26 8.61 -3.47 -5.91
N ALA A 27 7.51 -3.19 -6.60
CA ALA A 27 6.45 -2.34 -6.09
C ALA A 27 5.10 -3.03 -6.24
N ASP A 28 4.45 -3.34 -5.12
CA ASP A 28 3.16 -4.00 -5.07
C ASP A 28 2.08 -3.03 -4.61
N VAL A 29 0.85 -3.28 -5.04
CA VAL A 29 -0.31 -2.47 -4.68
C VAL A 29 -1.37 -3.41 -4.13
N ILE A 30 -1.87 -3.12 -2.94
CA ILE A 30 -2.96 -3.88 -2.31
C ILE A 30 -4.16 -2.97 -2.06
N LYS A 31 -5.36 -3.49 -2.26
CA LYS A 31 -6.61 -2.76 -2.02
C LYS A 31 -7.73 -3.72 -1.64
N ARG A 32 -8.74 -3.23 -0.94
CA ARG A 32 -9.94 -4.01 -0.63
C ARG A 32 -10.90 -4.08 -1.83
N ALA A 33 -11.58 -5.20 -1.98
CA ALA A 33 -12.67 -5.36 -2.94
C ALA A 33 -13.80 -4.34 -2.74
N GLY A 34 -14.55 -4.06 -3.80
CA GLY A 34 -15.72 -3.17 -3.78
C GLY A 34 -15.43 -1.69 -3.97
N PHE A 35 -14.21 -1.32 -4.37
CA PHE A 35 -13.78 0.07 -4.58
C PHE A 35 -13.14 0.27 -5.96
N ASP A 36 -13.70 -0.28 -7.03
CA ASP A 36 -13.13 -0.17 -8.39
C ASP A 36 -14.20 0.05 -9.47
N ASP A 37 -14.94 1.16 -9.34
CA ASP A 37 -16.07 1.48 -10.22
C ASP A 37 -15.70 1.58 -11.71
N TYR A 38 -14.42 1.85 -12.00
CA TYR A 38 -13.91 2.05 -13.35
C TYR A 38 -13.06 0.87 -13.87
N GLY A 39 -12.92 -0.21 -13.09
CA GLY A 39 -12.15 -1.38 -13.49
C GLY A 39 -10.66 -1.06 -13.70
N ILE A 40 -10.09 -0.12 -12.96
CA ILE A 40 -8.69 0.30 -13.08
C ILE A 40 -7.76 -0.84 -12.67
N GLU A 41 -8.13 -1.60 -11.65
CA GLU A 41 -7.24 -2.56 -11.00
C GLU A 41 -6.83 -3.71 -11.93
N LYS A 42 -7.68 -4.03 -12.92
CA LYS A 42 -7.41 -5.07 -13.94
C LYS A 42 -6.21 -4.76 -14.84
N TYR A 43 -5.79 -3.49 -14.93
CA TYR A 43 -4.71 -3.06 -15.83
C TYR A 43 -3.34 -2.99 -15.15
N TYR A 44 -3.29 -2.94 -13.81
CA TYR A 44 -2.08 -2.62 -13.08
C TYR A 44 -1.60 -3.71 -12.12
N GLY A 45 -2.32 -4.85 -12.09
CA GLY A 45 -1.96 -6.02 -11.29
C GLY A 45 -2.08 -5.74 -9.79
N THR A 46 -3.03 -4.89 -9.40
CA THR A 46 -3.32 -4.62 -7.99
C THR A 46 -3.91 -5.87 -7.36
N GLU A 47 -3.42 -6.22 -6.19
CA GLU A 47 -3.95 -7.33 -5.44
C GLU A 47 -5.21 -6.90 -4.67
N ILE A 48 -6.31 -7.59 -4.95
CA ILE A 48 -7.60 -7.30 -4.36
C ILE A 48 -7.87 -8.23 -3.18
N TYR A 49 -7.86 -7.66 -1.99
CA TYR A 49 -8.22 -8.36 -0.77
C TYR A 49 -9.73 -8.51 -0.65
N GLN A 50 -10.18 -9.76 -0.52
CA GLN A 50 -11.58 -10.13 -0.29
C GLN A 50 -11.80 -10.30 1.22
N GLY A 51 -12.65 -9.49 1.83
CA GLY A 51 -12.96 -9.63 3.25
C GLY A 51 -13.45 -8.35 3.93
N GLN A 52 -13.57 -8.42 5.26
CA GLN A 52 -14.02 -7.30 6.08
C GLN A 52 -12.95 -6.20 6.13
N PRO A 53 -13.34 -4.91 6.29
CA PRO A 53 -12.39 -3.81 6.34
C PRO A 53 -11.32 -3.96 7.44
N PHE A 54 -11.69 -4.50 8.60
CA PHE A 54 -10.74 -4.68 9.69
C PHE A 54 -9.69 -5.76 9.40
N ASP A 55 -10.07 -6.83 8.70
CA ASP A 55 -9.15 -7.89 8.31
C ASP A 55 -8.20 -7.43 7.20
N PHE A 56 -8.65 -6.52 6.33
CA PHE A 56 -7.77 -5.86 5.37
C PHE A 56 -6.65 -5.09 6.06
N TYR A 57 -6.94 -4.36 7.15
CA TYR A 57 -5.90 -3.63 7.88
C TYR A 57 -4.90 -4.58 8.53
N ARG A 58 -5.36 -5.67 9.17
CA ARG A 58 -4.45 -6.69 9.73
C ARG A 58 -3.60 -7.35 8.63
N TYR A 59 -4.22 -7.65 7.49
CA TYR A 59 -3.54 -8.17 6.33
C TYR A 59 -2.45 -7.23 5.82
N ALA A 60 -2.79 -5.95 5.61
CA ALA A 60 -1.85 -4.92 5.18
C ALA A 60 -0.70 -4.74 6.17
N ALA A 61 -0.98 -4.70 7.47
CA ALA A 61 0.04 -4.60 8.52
C ALA A 61 0.98 -5.82 8.51
N LYS A 62 0.45 -7.05 8.43
CA LYS A 62 1.27 -8.26 8.33
C LYS A 62 2.13 -8.26 7.07
N LYS A 63 1.53 -7.96 5.91
CA LYS A 63 2.22 -7.93 4.62
C LYS A 63 3.31 -6.86 4.58
N SER A 64 3.07 -5.72 5.21
CA SER A 64 4.05 -4.65 5.34
C SER A 64 5.37 -5.13 5.96
N SER A 65 5.36 -6.22 6.74
CA SER A 65 6.55 -6.82 7.35
C SER A 65 7.65 -7.15 6.31
N GLU A 66 7.28 -7.45 5.07
CA GLU A 66 8.14 -7.97 4.00
C GLU A 66 8.75 -6.89 3.08
N TYR A 67 8.38 -5.62 3.29
CA TYR A 67 8.74 -4.51 2.40
C TYR A 67 9.69 -3.52 3.06
N ASP A 68 10.46 -2.79 2.26
CA ASP A 68 11.37 -1.74 2.75
C ASP A 68 10.64 -0.42 2.96
N VAL A 69 9.58 -0.16 2.18
CA VAL A 69 8.78 1.08 2.22
C VAL A 69 7.30 0.71 2.14
N VAL A 70 6.48 1.41 2.90
CA VAL A 70 5.02 1.27 2.89
C VAL A 70 4.41 2.63 2.59
N HIS A 71 3.76 2.78 1.46
CA HIS A 71 3.05 4.00 1.10
C HIS A 71 1.55 3.79 1.35
N ILE A 72 0.93 4.64 2.15
CA ILE A 72 -0.51 4.54 2.45
C ILE A 72 -1.22 5.66 1.69
N ASP A 73 -1.93 5.28 0.64
CA ASP A 73 -2.63 6.20 -0.25
C ASP A 73 -4.05 6.48 0.26
N GLY A 74 -4.19 7.33 1.29
CA GLY A 74 -5.48 7.88 1.72
C GLY A 74 -5.66 8.04 3.23
N ALA A 75 -6.40 9.08 3.63
CA ALA A 75 -6.59 9.48 5.03
C ALA A 75 -7.39 8.48 5.89
N VAL A 76 -8.19 7.59 5.29
CA VAL A 76 -9.06 6.64 6.01
C VAL A 76 -8.27 5.50 6.68
N LEU A 77 -6.99 5.35 6.36
CA LEU A 77 -6.11 4.30 6.88
C LEU A 77 -5.33 4.69 8.15
N LEU A 78 -5.69 5.79 8.83
CA LEU A 78 -5.13 6.18 10.13
C LEU A 78 -5.09 5.06 11.20
N PRO A 79 -6.04 4.10 11.26
CA PRO A 79 -5.90 2.95 12.16
C PRO A 79 -4.71 2.06 11.80
N LEU A 80 -4.34 1.98 10.52
CA LEU A 80 -3.23 1.15 10.07
C LEU A 80 -1.90 1.70 10.54
N SER A 81 -1.69 3.03 10.53
CA SER A 81 -0.46 3.63 11.07
C SER A 81 -0.27 3.33 12.56
N SER A 82 -1.34 3.23 13.34
CA SER A 82 -1.26 2.81 14.76
C SER A 82 -1.06 1.30 14.97
N LEU A 83 -1.30 0.49 13.93
CA LEU A 83 -1.11 -0.96 13.95
C LEU A 83 0.24 -1.38 13.38
N ILE A 84 0.94 -0.46 12.72
CA ILE A 84 2.31 -0.64 12.27
C ILE A 84 3.22 -0.27 13.47
N PRO A 85 4.08 -1.18 13.94
CA PRO A 85 4.94 -0.93 15.11
C PRO A 85 5.79 0.36 14.94
N GLU A 86 6.00 1.12 16.03
CA GLU A 86 6.63 2.46 16.03
C GLU A 86 8.11 2.48 15.58
N ASP A 87 8.76 1.32 15.50
CA ASP A 87 10.12 1.10 14.97
C ASP A 87 10.20 1.22 13.43
N VAL A 88 9.44 2.17 12.89
CA VAL A 88 9.28 2.49 11.46
C VAL A 88 9.77 3.93 11.23
N PRO A 89 11.07 4.12 10.98
CA PRO A 89 11.71 5.42 10.83
C PRO A 89 11.15 6.27 9.69
N SER A 90 10.73 7.50 10.01
CA SER A 90 10.64 8.58 9.05
C SER A 90 12.05 9.09 8.71
N SER A 91 12.55 8.69 7.55
CA SER A 91 13.85 9.04 6.93
C SER A 91 15.10 8.46 7.64
N HIS A 92 15.97 7.80 6.85
CA HIS A 92 17.28 7.26 7.24
C HIS A 92 17.36 5.87 7.90
N GLY A 93 16.67 4.89 7.32
CA GLY A 93 17.08 3.48 7.38
C GLY A 93 16.15 2.59 8.21
N LYS A 94 15.43 1.72 7.47
CA LYS A 94 14.34 0.81 7.90
C LYS A 94 12.98 1.51 8.00
N LYS A 95 11.91 0.74 7.80
CA LYS A 95 10.67 1.08 7.07
C LYS A 95 10.19 2.52 7.10
N LEU A 96 9.90 3.02 5.90
CA LEU A 96 9.39 4.37 5.64
C LEU A 96 7.88 4.30 5.38
N VAL A 97 7.07 4.94 6.23
CA VAL A 97 5.63 5.12 5.99
C VAL A 97 5.38 6.52 5.44
N PHE A 98 4.86 6.62 4.22
CA PHE A 98 4.37 7.87 3.66
C PHE A 98 2.85 7.90 3.78
N MET A 99 2.31 8.97 4.37
CA MET A 99 0.87 9.27 4.35
C MET A 99 0.65 10.52 3.51
N CYS A 100 -0.07 10.38 2.40
CA CYS A 100 -0.56 11.54 1.66
C CYS A 100 -1.90 11.99 2.26
N LYS A 101 -2.02 13.29 2.57
CA LYS A 101 -3.25 13.92 3.10
C LYS A 101 -4.23 14.25 1.97
#